data_AF-A0A9Q0YCZ6-F1
#
_entry.id   AF-A0A9Q0YCZ6-F1
#
_cell.length_a   1.000
_cell.length_b   1.000
_cell.length_c   1.000
_cell.angle_alpha   90.00
_cell.angle_beta   90.00
_cell.angle_gamma   90.00
#
_symmetry.space_group_name_H-M   'P 1'
#
loop_
_entity.id
_entity.type
_entity.pdbx_description
1 polymer ?
#
loop_
_entity_poly.entity_id
_entity_poly.type
_entity_poly.pdbx_seq_one_letter_code
_entity_poly.pdbx_strand_id
1 'polypeptide(L)'
;MATTAVCVCHTRKKKTSEKLLKFSDRSWQTYVRCAKFWKECESGRFSLLARKTEPIWSKSIEDSGYENFRYHRTCYQDFTNKATIEGATKRRRLTDELKICAAAGAITFVLFIQQSGQ
;
A
#
# COMPACT_ATOMS: atom_id res chain seq x y z
N MET A 1 -15.31 1.49 23.26
CA MET A 1 -14.80 0.62 22.18
C MET A 1 -13.63 1.33 21.51
N ALA A 2 -12.47 0.67 21.42
CA ALA A 2 -11.25 1.30 20.90
C ALA A 2 -11.40 1.60 19.40
N THR A 3 -11.33 2.87 19.02
CA THR A 3 -11.21 3.29 17.62
C THR A 3 -9.84 2.86 17.13
N THR A 4 -9.79 1.77 16.35
CA THR A 4 -8.56 1.32 15.71
C THR A 4 -8.22 2.33 14.62
N ALA A 5 -7.44 3.34 14.98
CA ALA A 5 -7.02 4.36 14.03
C ALA A 5 -5.88 3.79 13.18
N VAL A 6 -6.23 3.19 12.04
CA VAL A 6 -5.29 2.45 11.17
C VAL A 6 -5.02 3.22 9.87
N CYS A 7 -4.61 4.48 10.00
CA CYS A 7 -4.23 5.33 8.87
C CYS A 7 -2.72 5.22 8.57
N VAL A 8 -2.31 5.53 7.34
CA VAL A 8 -0.89 5.64 6.93
C VAL A 8 -0.06 6.51 7.88
N CYS A 9 -0.62 7.61 8.37
CA CYS A 9 0.08 8.50 9.28
C CYS A 9 0.34 7.86 10.66
N HIS A 10 -0.49 6.90 11.09
CA HIS A 10 -0.34 6.20 12.36
C HIS A 10 0.74 5.13 12.30
N THR A 11 0.93 4.49 11.13
CA THR A 11 2.06 3.57 10.93
C THR A 11 3.40 4.30 10.86
N ARG A 12 3.40 5.58 10.48
CA ARG A 12 4.61 6.43 10.38
C ARG A 12 4.86 7.32 11.60
N LYS A 13 4.05 7.21 12.66
CA LYS A 13 4.04 8.13 13.81
C LYS A 13 3.98 9.62 13.41
N LYS A 14 3.43 9.92 12.23
CA LYS A 14 3.27 11.29 11.74
C LYS A 14 1.99 11.86 12.33
N LYS A 15 2.12 12.91 13.15
CA LYS A 15 0.95 13.65 13.63
C LYS A 15 0.31 14.37 12.46
N THR A 16 -0.99 14.21 12.32
CA THR A 16 -1.83 14.98 11.41
C THR A 16 -2.90 15.66 12.25
N SER A 17 -3.16 16.93 11.95
CA SER A 17 -4.25 17.71 12.56
C SER A 17 -5.58 17.46 11.84
N GLU A 18 -5.60 16.66 10.77
CA GLU A 18 -6.83 16.36 10.04
C GLU A 18 -7.81 15.58 10.91
N LYS A 19 -9.11 15.87 10.75
CA LYS A 19 -10.17 15.10 11.38
C LYS A 19 -10.25 13.72 10.73
N LEU A 20 -10.43 12.69 11.57
CA LEU A 20 -10.77 11.35 11.13
C LEU A 20 -12.17 11.32 10.51
N LEU A 21 -12.28 10.78 9.30
CA LEU A 21 -13.50 10.66 8.51
C LEU A 21 -13.99 9.20 8.46
N LYS A 22 -15.31 9.02 8.34
CA LYS A 22 -15.95 7.74 8.04
C LYS A 22 -15.96 7.53 6.52
N PHE A 23 -15.80 6.28 6.09
CA PHE A 23 -15.90 5.92 4.67
C PHE A 23 -17.36 6.01 4.19
N SER A 24 -17.54 6.40 2.94
CA SER A 24 -18.72 6.02 2.15
C SER A 24 -18.49 4.64 1.55
N ASP A 25 -19.55 3.94 1.14
CA ASP A 25 -19.44 2.60 0.55
C ASP A 25 -18.54 2.58 -0.70
N ARG A 26 -18.64 3.62 -1.53
CA ARG A 26 -17.77 3.79 -2.71
C ARG A 26 -16.31 3.97 -2.32
N SER A 27 -16.04 4.81 -1.31
CA SER A 27 -14.68 5.04 -0.83
C SER A 27 -14.11 3.78 -0.17
N TRP A 28 -14.95 3.00 0.52
CA TRP A 28 -14.60 1.71 1.10
C TRP A 28 -14.23 0.68 0.05
N GLN A 29 -15.07 0.47 -0.97
CA GLN A 29 -14.75 -0.46 -2.06
C GLN A 29 -13.43 -0.10 -2.75
N THR A 30 -13.17 1.19 -2.95
CA THR A 30 -11.90 1.69 -3.50
C THR A 30 -10.75 1.37 -2.55
N TYR A 31 -10.92 1.62 -1.24
CA TYR A 31 -9.93 1.27 -0.23
C TYR A 31 -9.61 -0.22 -0.23
N VAL A 32 -10.61 -1.09 -0.23
CA VAL A 32 -10.43 -2.56 -0.24
C VAL A 32 -9.67 -3.01 -1.48
N ARG A 33 -10.01 -2.48 -2.66
CA ARG A 33 -9.30 -2.78 -3.91
C ARG A 33 -7.82 -2.43 -3.82
N CYS A 34 -7.51 -1.21 -3.36
CA CYS A 34 -6.14 -0.76 -3.17
C CYS A 34 -5.42 -1.58 -2.08
N ALA A 35 -6.10 -1.94 -0.99
CA ALA A 35 -5.52 -2.72 0.09
C ALA A 35 -5.12 -4.13 -0.36
N LYS A 36 -5.97 -4.81 -1.14
CA LYS A 36 -5.62 -6.10 -1.74
C LYS A 36 -4.36 -5.99 -2.61
N PHE A 37 -4.32 -5.00 -3.50
CA PHE A 37 -3.14 -4.73 -4.33
C PHE A 37 -1.87 -4.49 -3.49
N TRP A 38 -1.96 -3.63 -2.46
CA TRP A 38 -0.81 -3.31 -1.62
C TRP A 38 -0.34 -4.51 -0.79
N LYS A 39 -1.26 -5.38 -0.35
CA LYS A 39 -0.93 -6.64 0.33
C LYS A 39 -0.11 -7.56 -0.58
N GLU A 40 -0.51 -7.69 -1.84
CA GLU A 40 0.17 -8.50 -2.87
C GLU A 40 1.52 -7.93 -3.28
N CYS A 41 1.71 -6.61 -3.19
CA CYS A 41 2.97 -5.99 -3.59
C CYS A 41 4.16 -6.29 -2.66
N GLU A 42 3.96 -7.05 -1.56
CA GLU A 42 4.90 -7.49 -0.52
C GLU A 42 5.86 -6.43 0.06
N SER A 43 6.67 -5.77 -0.77
CA SER A 43 7.63 -4.70 -0.48
C SER A 43 7.11 -3.27 -0.75
N GLY A 44 5.81 -3.09 -1.00
CA GLY A 44 5.22 -1.77 -1.27
C GLY A 44 5.17 -0.84 -0.04
N ARG A 45 5.23 0.48 -0.27
CA ARG A 45 5.10 1.55 0.75
C ARG A 45 3.96 1.34 1.75
N PHE A 46 2.87 0.72 1.30
CA PHE A 46 1.66 0.48 2.10
C PHE A 46 1.36 -1.00 2.34
N SER A 47 2.27 -1.93 1.99
CA SER A 47 2.03 -3.38 2.14
C SER A 47 1.80 -3.77 3.59
N LEU A 48 2.61 -3.23 4.52
CA LEU A 48 2.44 -3.46 5.96
C LEU A 48 1.11 -2.93 6.48
N LEU A 49 0.67 -1.77 6.01
CA LEU A 49 -0.63 -1.20 6.39
C LEU A 49 -1.75 -2.11 5.91
N ALA A 50 -1.72 -2.52 4.64
CA ALA A 50 -2.71 -3.39 4.05
C ALA A 50 -2.83 -4.73 4.80
N ARG A 51 -1.71 -5.35 5.19
CA ARG A 51 -1.67 -6.56 6.02
C ARG A 51 -2.27 -6.33 7.40
N LYS A 52 -1.94 -5.22 8.08
CA LYS A 52 -2.48 -4.90 9.40
C LYS A 52 -3.99 -4.64 9.39
N THR A 53 -4.50 -4.03 8.32
CA THR A 53 -5.94 -3.77 8.18
C THR A 53 -6.69 -4.92 7.51
N GLU A 54 -6.02 -6.01 7.14
CA GLU A 54 -6.66 -7.14 6.46
C GLU A 54 -7.87 -7.68 7.21
N PRO A 55 -7.83 -7.94 8.53
CA PRO A 55 -8.98 -8.47 9.26
C PRO A 55 -10.23 -7.58 9.19
N ILE A 56 -10.05 -6.30 8.83
CA ILE A 56 -11.12 -5.33 8.65
C ILE A 56 -11.75 -5.57 7.27
N TRP A 57 -10.98 -5.58 6.19
CA TRP A 57 -11.54 -5.65 4.84
C TRP A 57 -11.71 -7.07 4.26
N SER A 58 -11.21 -8.10 4.93
CA SER A 58 -11.35 -9.51 4.50
C SER A 58 -12.65 -10.17 4.96
N LYS A 59 -13.36 -9.58 5.92
CA LYS A 59 -14.65 -10.06 6.44
C LYS A 59 -15.82 -9.42 5.72
N SER A 60 -17.02 -9.95 5.94
CA SER A 60 -18.29 -9.31 5.56
C SER A 60 -18.36 -7.89 6.17
N ILE A 61 -19.11 -6.97 5.57
CA ILE A 61 -19.23 -5.60 6.11
C ILE A 61 -19.78 -5.62 7.55
N GLU A 62 -20.69 -6.56 7.84
CA GLU A 62 -21.29 -6.77 9.16
C GLU A 62 -20.25 -7.19 10.21
N ASP A 63 -19.27 -8.01 9.83
CA ASP A 63 -18.22 -8.53 10.73
C ASP A 63 -16.89 -7.76 10.67
N SER A 64 -16.76 -6.84 9.72
CA SER A 64 -15.53 -6.09 9.40
C SER A 64 -15.19 -4.97 10.37
N GLY A 65 -16.15 -4.54 11.19
CA GLY A 65 -16.02 -3.28 11.93
C GLY A 65 -15.93 -2.04 11.03
N TYR A 66 -16.42 -2.12 9.79
CA TYR A 66 -16.53 -1.01 8.82
C TYR A 66 -17.07 0.28 9.46
N GLU A 67 -18.12 0.13 10.27
CA GLU A 67 -18.77 1.23 10.99
C GLU A 67 -17.84 1.98 11.96
N ASN A 68 -16.77 1.33 12.43
CA ASN A 68 -15.77 1.89 13.33
C ASN A 68 -14.47 2.31 12.62
N PHE A 69 -14.32 1.97 11.33
CA PHE A 69 -13.12 2.30 10.59
C PHE A 69 -13.10 3.79 10.21
N ARG A 70 -11.97 4.45 10.50
CA ARG A 70 -11.80 5.89 10.27
C ARG A 70 -10.44 6.18 9.63
N TYR A 71 -10.39 7.24 8.83
CA TYR A 71 -9.19 7.61 8.07
C TYR A 71 -9.00 9.12 7.98
N HIS A 72 -7.76 9.55 7.76
CA HIS A 72 -7.46 10.92 7.33
C HIS A 72 -7.55 11.01 5.82
N ARG A 73 -8.17 12.09 5.32
CA ARG A 73 -8.38 12.30 3.88
C ARG A 73 -7.08 12.19 3.09
N THR A 74 -6.00 12.79 3.59
CA THR A 74 -4.68 12.73 2.94
C THR A 74 -4.10 11.32 2.90
N CYS A 75 -4.21 10.52 3.98
CA CYS A 75 -3.78 9.13 3.94
C CYS A 75 -4.52 8.36 2.86
N TYR A 76 -5.83 8.55 2.75
CA TYR A 76 -6.66 7.83 1.78
C TYR A 76 -6.26 8.22 0.36
N GLN A 77 -6.12 9.51 0.08
CA GLN A 77 -5.68 9.98 -1.23
C GLN A 77 -4.29 9.43 -1.61
N ASP A 78 -3.33 9.40 -0.69
CA ASP A 78 -1.99 8.82 -0.91
C ASP A 78 -2.08 7.31 -1.16
N PHE A 79 -2.90 6.61 -0.38
CA PHE A 79 -3.10 5.15 -0.47
C PHE A 79 -3.80 4.71 -1.75
N THR A 80 -4.76 5.50 -2.23
CA THR A 80 -5.54 5.23 -3.46
C THR A 80 -5.02 5.98 -4.67
N ASN A 81 -3.85 6.62 -4.59
CA ASN A 81 -3.31 7.41 -5.68
C ASN A 81 -2.95 6.50 -6.87
N LYS A 82 -3.55 6.78 -8.03
CA LYS A 82 -3.35 5.98 -9.25
C LYS A 82 -1.89 5.95 -9.70
N ALA A 83 -1.20 7.10 -9.71
CA ALA A 83 0.21 7.16 -10.11
C ALA A 83 1.11 6.36 -9.15
N THR A 84 0.81 6.39 -7.85
CA THR A 84 1.54 5.59 -6.85
C THR A 84 1.33 4.09 -7.04
N ILE A 85 0.11 3.67 -7.34
CA ILE A 85 -0.24 2.28 -7.66
C ILE A 85 0.46 1.83 -8.94
N GLU A 86 0.37 2.61 -10.02
CA GLU A 86 1.04 2.30 -11.29
C GLU A 86 2.56 2.19 -11.14
N GLY A 87 3.17 3.10 -10.38
CA GLY A 87 4.60 3.01 -10.06
C GLY A 87 4.97 1.75 -9.26
N ALA A 88 4.11 1.31 -8.35
CA ALA A 88 4.31 0.05 -7.64
C ALA A 88 4.14 -1.17 -8.55
N THR A 89 3.15 -1.16 -9.45
CA THR A 89 2.95 -2.22 -10.46
C THR A 89 4.16 -2.35 -11.38
N LYS A 90 4.70 -1.23 -11.88
CA LYS A 90 5.92 -1.24 -12.72
C LYS A 90 7.11 -1.85 -11.97
N ARG A 91 7.35 -1.44 -10.72
CA ARG A 91 8.43 -2.01 -9.88
C ARG A 91 8.27 -3.51 -9.63
N ARG A 92 7.03 -3.97 -9.38
CA ARG A 92 6.73 -5.40 -9.21
C ARG A 92 7.08 -6.19 -10.47
N ARG A 93 6.64 -5.73 -11.64
CA ARG A 93 6.98 -6.36 -12.94
C ARG A 93 8.50 -6.48 -13.14
N LEU A 94 9.24 -5.38 -12.95
CA LEU A 94 10.70 -5.39 -13.05
C LEU A 94 11.36 -6.38 -12.07
N THR A 95 10.81 -6.51 -10.85
CA THR A 95 11.31 -7.44 -9.84
C THR A 95 11.03 -8.90 -10.21
N ASP A 96 9.83 -9.19 -10.73
CA ASP A 96 9.48 -10.53 -11.21
C ASP A 96 10.31 -10.92 -12.44
N GLU A 97 10.56 -9.99 -13.36
CA GLU A 97 11.45 -10.20 -14.53
C GLU A 97 12.89 -10.48 -14.10
N LEU A 98 13.44 -9.71 -13.14
CA LEU A 98 14.78 -9.95 -12.59
C LEU A 98 14.88 -11.30 -11.87
N LYS A 99 13.83 -11.75 -11.17
CA LYS A 99 13.78 -13.08 -10.55
C LYS A 99 13.76 -14.20 -11.59
N ILE A 100 13.03 -14.02 -12.69
CA ILE A 100 13.01 -14.97 -13.81
C ILE A 100 14.39 -15.06 -14.46
N CYS A 101 15.06 -13.93 -14.73
CA CYS A 101 16.42 -13.91 -15.26
C CYS A 101 17.44 -14.54 -14.30
N ALA A 102 17.32 -14.29 -12.99
CA ALA A 102 18.17 -14.90 -11.97
C ALA A 102 17.94 -16.42 -11.84
N ALA A 103 16.70 -16.89 -11.99
CA ALA A 103 16.36 -18.32 -11.96
C ALA A 103 16.77 -19.06 -13.25
N ALA A 104 16.85 -18.36 -14.38
CA ALA A 104 17.24 -18.92 -15.68
C ALA A 104 18.76 -18.99 -15.92
N GLY A 105 19.60 -18.65 -14.94
CA GLY A 105 21.05 -18.82 -15.03
C GLY A 105 21.76 -17.89 -16.02
N ALA A 106 21.17 -16.74 -16.38
CA ALA A 106 21.77 -15.78 -17.29
C ALA A 106 22.21 -14.48 -16.58
N ILE A 107 23.43 -14.53 -16.05
CA ILE A 107 24.51 -13.52 -15.96
C ILE A 107 24.17 -12.00 -15.86
N THR A 108 24.96 -11.36 -14.99
CA THR A 108 25.63 -10.06 -15.14
C THR A 108 25.05 -8.92 -14.30
N PHE A 109 25.73 -8.70 -13.19
CA PHE A 109 25.77 -7.47 -12.43
C PHE A 109 26.16 -6.30 -13.37
N VAL A 110 25.19 -5.57 -13.91
CA VAL A 110 25.45 -4.22 -14.44
C VAL A 110 25.16 -3.23 -13.32
N LEU A 111 26.09 -3.17 -12.36
CA LEU A 111 26.26 -1.98 -11.53
C LEU A 111 26.77 -0.88 -12.46
N PHE A 112 25.88 0.03 -12.87
CA PHE A 112 26.28 1.31 -13.41
C PHE A 112 27.02 2.10 -12.32
N ILE A 113 28.35 1.94 -12.25
CA ILE A 113 29.23 2.96 -11.67
C ILE A 113 29.31 4.07 -12.72
N GLN A 114 28.39 5.01 -12.64
CA GLN A 114 28.52 6.29 -13.32
C GLN A 114 29.18 7.25 -12.32
N GLN A 115 30.47 7.54 -12.52
CA GLN A 115 31.06 8.89 -12.44
C GLN A 115 32.59 8.82 -12.52
N SER A 116 33.11 8.87 -13.75
CA SER A 116 34.38 9.52 -14.04
C SER A 116 34.12 10.47 -15.21
N GLY A 117 34.34 11.76 -15.03
CA GLY A 117 34.29 12.72 -16.14
C GLY A 117 33.90 14.14 -15.73
N GLN A 118 34.74 14.80 -14.94
CA GLN A 118 35.35 16.08 -15.32
C GLN A 118 36.64 16.29 -14.54
#